data_AF-A7T3F4-F1
#
_entry.id   AF-A7T3F4-F1
#
_cell.length_a   1.000
_cell.length_b   1.000
_cell.length_c   1.000
_cell.angle_alpha   90.00
_cell.angle_beta   90.00
_cell.angle_gamma   90.00
#
_symmetry.space_group_name_H-M   'P 1'
#
loop_
_entity.id
_entity.type
_entity.pdbx_description
1 polymer ?
#
loop_
_entity_poly.entity_id
_entity_poly.type
_entity_poly.pdbx_seq_one_letter_code
_entity_poly.pdbx_strand_id
1 'polypeptide(L)'
;MTGTFDRLMRRIPASIAAALLAGVLFKIGLEICVAAEQQPLLVVAMLLAYLLGKRLLPRYAVLAALIVGSGLAGVFGLLNFEHFELQLAVPEWTTPSFSLAAVISIGIPLFIVAMASQNLPGMAVLRANGYDVPASPLLTTTGLTSILLAPFGSHGIHMAAISAAICAGPEAHEDPKKRYTAAIWCGVFYGIAGIFGATLAALFAALPKALILSIAALALFASIIGGLTQAMSEPKEREAALTTFLVTASGMTLFS
;
A
#
# COMPACT_ATOMS: atom_id res chain seq x y z
N MET A 1 1.31 13.85 22.12
CA MET A 1 1.01 14.68 23.31
C MET A 1 0.79 16.18 23.02
N THR A 2 1.33 16.80 21.96
CA THR A 2 1.27 18.27 21.79
C THR A 2 0.14 18.82 20.89
N GLY A 3 -0.66 17.99 20.21
CA GLY A 3 -1.78 18.45 19.37
C GLY A 3 -1.42 19.29 18.13
N THR A 4 -0.15 19.69 17.99
CA THR A 4 0.38 20.51 16.89
C THR A 4 0.25 19.82 15.54
N PHE A 5 0.44 18.50 15.51
CA PHE A 5 0.27 17.70 14.30
C PHE A 5 -1.18 17.70 13.80
N ASP A 6 -2.15 17.52 14.69
CA ASP A 6 -3.58 17.53 14.36
C ASP A 6 -4.02 18.91 13.84
N ARG A 7 -3.42 20.00 14.37
CA ARG A 7 -3.64 21.37 13.89
C ARG A 7 -3.04 21.63 12.50
N LEU A 8 -1.90 20.99 12.16
CA LEU A 8 -1.31 21.03 10.83
C LEU A 8 -2.11 20.18 9.82
N MET A 9 -2.55 18.99 10.23
CA MET A 9 -3.40 18.10 9.43
C MET A 9 -4.71 18.76 8.98
N ARG A 10 -5.35 19.51 9.89
CA ARG A 10 -6.60 20.24 9.59
C ARG A 10 -6.45 21.32 8.50
N ARG A 11 -5.22 21.69 8.13
CA ARG A 11 -4.94 22.68 7.07
C ARG A 11 -4.73 22.06 5.69
N ILE A 12 -4.56 20.74 5.58
CA ILE A 12 -4.38 20.07 4.30
C ILE A 12 -5.77 19.69 3.77
N PRO A 13 -6.21 20.25 2.62
CA PRO A 13 -7.50 19.88 2.06
C PRO A 13 -7.55 18.41 1.66
N ALA A 14 -8.73 17.80 1.78
CA ALA A 14 -8.93 16.38 1.46
C ALA A 14 -8.55 16.07 0.00
N SER A 15 -8.81 16.98 -0.93
CA SER A 15 -8.47 16.85 -2.34
C SER A 15 -6.95 16.74 -2.57
N ILE A 16 -6.14 17.48 -1.81
CA ILE A 16 -4.67 17.45 -1.90
C ILE A 16 -4.12 16.13 -1.34
N ALA A 17 -4.63 15.69 -0.18
CA ALA A 17 -4.23 14.41 0.42
C ALA A 17 -4.58 13.23 -0.50
N ALA A 18 -5.77 13.24 -1.11
CA ALA A 18 -6.19 12.24 -2.08
C ALA A 18 -5.35 12.27 -3.36
N ALA A 19 -4.98 13.47 -3.85
CA ALA A 19 -4.11 13.62 -5.00
C ALA A 19 -2.70 13.06 -4.77
N LEU A 20 -2.14 13.28 -3.57
CA LEU A 20 -0.84 12.73 -3.18
C LEU A 20 -0.88 11.19 -3.14
N LEU A 21 -1.90 10.61 -2.50
CA LEU A 21 -2.09 9.16 -2.50
C LEU A 21 -2.23 8.61 -3.93
N ALA A 22 -3.10 9.22 -4.74
CA ALA A 22 -3.32 8.82 -6.12
C ALA A 22 -2.04 8.89 -6.95
N GLY A 23 -1.21 9.92 -6.78
CA GLY A 23 0.05 10.08 -7.51
C GLY A 23 1.07 8.98 -7.20
N VAL A 24 1.25 8.64 -5.91
CA VAL A 24 2.14 7.54 -5.50
C VAL A 24 1.67 6.22 -6.09
N LEU A 25 0.37 5.92 -5.98
CA LEU A 25 -0.18 4.67 -6.47
C LEU A 25 -0.18 4.60 -8.01
N PHE A 26 -0.41 5.73 -8.68
CA PHE A 26 -0.39 5.81 -10.14
C PHE A 26 0.99 5.49 -10.71
N LYS A 27 2.07 5.99 -10.09
CA LYS A 27 3.45 5.65 -10.49
C LYS A 27 3.69 4.14 -10.45
N ILE A 28 3.23 3.45 -9.40
CA ILE A 28 3.30 1.98 -9.30
C ILE A 28 2.38 1.34 -10.36
N GLY A 29 1.19 1.90 -10.55
CA GLY A 29 0.24 1.45 -11.56
C GLY A 29 0.80 1.48 -12.99
N LEU A 30 1.65 2.45 -13.33
CA LEU A 30 2.31 2.56 -14.63
C LEU A 30 3.30 1.41 -14.91
N GLU A 31 3.79 0.71 -13.89
CA GLU A 31 4.72 -0.41 -14.07
C GLU A 31 4.09 -1.57 -14.86
N ILE A 32 2.76 -1.65 -14.95
CA ILE A 32 2.06 -2.60 -15.82
C ILE A 32 2.33 -2.35 -17.31
N CYS A 33 2.52 -1.09 -17.71
CA CYS A 33 2.83 -0.75 -19.11
C CYS A 33 4.25 -1.22 -19.46
N VAL A 34 5.21 -1.02 -18.55
CA VAL A 34 6.57 -1.53 -18.69
C VAL A 34 6.57 -3.06 -18.71
N ALA A 35 5.76 -3.70 -17.87
CA ALA A 35 5.59 -5.15 -17.90
C ALA A 35 4.98 -5.65 -19.23
N ALA A 36 4.03 -4.90 -19.80
CA ALA A 36 3.40 -5.24 -21.07
C ALA A 36 4.37 -5.14 -22.25
N GLU A 37 5.34 -4.22 -22.22
CA GLU A 37 6.41 -4.16 -23.23
C GLU A 37 7.29 -5.42 -23.20
N GLN A 38 7.56 -5.95 -22.00
CA GLN A 38 8.42 -7.13 -21.84
C GLN A 38 7.69 -8.46 -22.12
N GLN A 39 6.45 -8.60 -21.65
CA GLN A 39 5.66 -9.84 -21.78
C GLN A 39 4.20 -9.54 -22.14
N PRO A 40 3.92 -9.05 -23.35
CA PRO A 40 2.60 -8.52 -23.73
C PRO A 40 1.48 -9.54 -23.58
N LEU A 41 1.71 -10.79 -24.01
CA LEU A 41 0.69 -11.84 -23.95
C LEU A 41 0.29 -12.16 -22.49
N LEU A 42 1.27 -12.21 -21.58
CA LEU A 42 1.03 -12.47 -20.17
C LEU A 42 0.22 -11.33 -19.55
N VAL A 43 0.67 -10.08 -19.74
CA VAL A 43 0.03 -8.91 -19.12
C VAL A 43 -1.38 -8.68 -19.66
N VAL A 44 -1.57 -8.82 -20.98
CA VAL A 44 -2.90 -8.70 -21.60
C VAL A 44 -3.85 -9.77 -21.09
N ALA A 45 -3.40 -11.02 -20.96
CA ALA A 45 -4.23 -12.08 -20.42
C ALA A 45 -4.63 -11.83 -18.95
N MET A 46 -3.68 -11.38 -18.11
CA MET A 46 -3.96 -10.98 -16.74
C MET A 46 -4.96 -9.82 -16.67
N LEU A 47 -4.80 -8.81 -17.52
CA LEU A 47 -5.72 -7.67 -17.60
C LEU A 47 -7.12 -8.10 -18.03
N LEU A 48 -7.23 -8.96 -19.05
CA LEU A 48 -8.53 -9.49 -19.50
C LEU A 48 -9.21 -10.31 -18.40
N ALA A 49 -8.45 -11.17 -17.71
CA ALA A 49 -8.95 -11.94 -16.57
C ALA A 49 -9.42 -11.02 -15.44
N TYR A 50 -8.67 -9.95 -15.14
CA TYR A 50 -9.08 -8.93 -14.19
C TYR A 50 -10.37 -8.23 -14.62
N LEU A 51 -10.48 -7.79 -15.87
CA LEU A 51 -11.66 -7.07 -16.37
C LEU A 51 -12.91 -7.96 -16.37
N LEU A 52 -12.76 -9.22 -16.79
CA LEU A 52 -13.84 -10.20 -16.76
C LEU A 52 -14.24 -10.53 -15.31
N GLY A 53 -13.25 -10.74 -14.44
CA GLY A 53 -13.45 -10.92 -13.01
C GLY A 53 -14.16 -9.71 -12.38
N LYS A 54 -13.79 -8.49 -12.76
CA LYS A 54 -14.43 -7.26 -12.30
C LYS A 54 -15.90 -7.19 -12.68
N ARG A 55 -16.29 -7.75 -13.82
CA ARG A 55 -17.68 -7.80 -14.29
C ARG A 55 -18.50 -8.90 -13.61
N LEU A 56 -17.92 -10.09 -13.45
CA LEU A 56 -18.66 -11.27 -12.99
C LEU A 56 -18.60 -11.44 -11.46
N LEU A 57 -17.42 -11.22 -10.89
CA LEU A 57 -17.09 -11.49 -9.49
C LEU A 57 -16.09 -10.43 -8.97
N PRO A 58 -16.50 -9.16 -8.79
CA PRO A 58 -15.60 -8.03 -8.51
C PRO A 58 -14.60 -8.28 -7.38
N ARG A 59 -15.04 -8.98 -6.34
CA ARG A 59 -14.23 -9.35 -5.17
C ARG A 59 -13.02 -10.24 -5.51
N TYR A 60 -13.09 -11.01 -6.59
CA TYR A 60 -12.06 -11.98 -6.99
C TYR A 60 -11.30 -11.56 -8.25
N ALA A 61 -11.49 -10.33 -8.75
CA ALA A 61 -10.88 -9.87 -10.00
C ALA A 61 -9.33 -9.95 -9.99
N VAL A 62 -8.70 -9.50 -8.91
CA VAL A 62 -7.24 -9.57 -8.74
C VAL A 62 -6.78 -11.03 -8.64
N LEU A 63 -7.50 -11.85 -7.87
CA LEU A 63 -7.19 -13.28 -7.74
C LEU A 63 -7.29 -14.01 -9.09
N ALA A 64 -8.30 -13.70 -9.91
CA ALA A 64 -8.44 -14.25 -11.26
C ALA A 64 -7.24 -13.89 -12.14
N ALA A 65 -6.79 -12.64 -12.10
CA ALA A 65 -5.58 -12.20 -12.81
C ALA A 65 -4.32 -12.93 -12.34
N LEU A 66 -4.17 -13.14 -11.03
CA LEU A 66 -3.06 -13.90 -10.45
C LEU A 66 -3.06 -15.34 -10.95
N ILE A 67 -4.20 -16.03 -10.89
CA ILE A 67 -4.33 -17.44 -11.33
C ILE A 67 -3.99 -17.56 -12.82
N VAL A 68 -4.54 -16.70 -13.67
CA VAL A 68 -4.27 -16.70 -15.11
C VAL A 68 -2.80 -16.38 -15.39
N GLY A 69 -2.24 -15.38 -14.71
CA GLY A 69 -0.84 -15.00 -14.85
C GLY A 69 0.11 -16.12 -14.44
N SER A 70 -0.09 -16.72 -13.27
CA SER A 70 0.73 -17.84 -12.79
C SER A 70 0.61 -19.07 -13.69
N GLY A 71 -0.59 -19.38 -14.19
CA GLY A 71 -0.81 -20.48 -15.13
C GLY A 71 -0.06 -20.27 -16.44
N LEU A 72 -0.16 -19.08 -17.05
CA LEU A 72 0.56 -18.76 -18.27
C LEU A 72 2.07 -18.70 -18.08
N ALA A 73 2.54 -18.12 -16.96
CA ALA A 73 3.96 -18.14 -16.62
C ALA A 73 4.50 -19.57 -16.51
N GLY A 74 3.72 -20.50 -15.95
CA GLY A 74 4.05 -21.92 -15.92
C GLY A 74 4.11 -22.54 -17.32
N VAL A 75 3.11 -22.28 -18.17
CA VAL A 75 3.08 -22.76 -19.56
C VAL A 75 4.26 -22.24 -20.38
N PHE A 76 4.69 -21.00 -20.14
CA PHE A 76 5.85 -20.39 -20.81
C PHE A 76 7.20 -20.80 -20.20
N GLY A 77 7.21 -21.62 -19.13
CA GLY A 77 8.45 -22.01 -18.45
C GLY A 77 9.18 -20.84 -17.78
N LEU A 78 8.45 -19.79 -17.40
CA LEU A 78 9.01 -18.56 -16.79
C LEU A 78 9.14 -18.66 -15.26
N LEU A 79 8.64 -19.75 -14.66
CA LEU A 79 8.68 -19.96 -13.22
C LEU A 79 10.00 -20.62 -12.83
N ASN A 80 10.73 -20.01 -11.88
CA ASN A 80 11.96 -20.58 -11.35
C ASN A 80 11.82 -20.90 -9.85
N PHE A 81 11.60 -22.18 -9.54
CA PHE A 81 11.49 -22.67 -8.16
C PHE A 81 12.75 -23.38 -7.65
N GLU A 82 13.90 -23.26 -8.34
CA GLU A 82 15.14 -23.99 -7.97
C GLU A 82 15.59 -23.70 -6.54
N HIS A 83 15.31 -22.50 -6.03
CA HIS A 83 15.70 -22.05 -4.70
C HIS A 83 14.47 -21.83 -3.79
N PHE A 84 13.33 -22.44 -4.12
CA PHE A 84 12.13 -22.32 -3.31
C PHE A 84 12.18 -23.28 -2.13
N GLU A 85 12.36 -22.72 -0.93
CA GLU A 85 12.30 -23.47 0.32
C GLU A 85 11.24 -22.87 1.25
N LEU A 86 10.48 -23.76 1.90
CA LEU A 86 9.57 -23.36 2.96
C LEU A 86 10.38 -23.00 4.21
N GLN A 87 10.46 -21.70 4.49
CA GLN A 87 11.19 -21.15 5.60
C GLN A 87 10.29 -20.25 6.47
N LEU A 88 10.39 -20.47 7.78
CA LEU A 88 9.74 -19.63 8.78
C LEU A 88 10.65 -18.43 9.08
N ALA A 89 10.06 -17.24 9.18
CA ALA A 89 10.74 -16.04 9.65
C ALA A 89 11.08 -16.22 11.13
N VAL A 90 12.37 -16.20 11.44
CA VAL A 90 12.88 -16.26 12.81
C VAL A 90 13.29 -14.84 13.21
N PRO A 91 12.88 -14.33 14.38
CA PRO A 91 13.33 -13.03 14.84
C PRO A 91 14.84 -13.04 15.08
N GLU A 92 15.59 -12.24 14.32
CA GLU A 92 17.02 -12.05 14.52
C GLU A 92 17.27 -10.79 15.33
N TRP A 93 18.01 -10.92 16.43
CA TRP A 93 18.34 -9.78 17.26
C TRP A 93 19.43 -8.93 16.63
N THR A 94 19.08 -7.70 16.27
CA THR A 94 19.98 -6.66 15.80
C THR A 94 20.13 -5.60 16.90
N THR A 95 21.27 -5.56 17.57
CA THR A 95 21.53 -4.60 18.65
C THR A 95 21.43 -3.16 18.14
N PRO A 96 20.50 -2.34 18.66
CA PRO A 96 20.36 -0.95 18.22
C PRO A 96 21.61 -0.13 18.54
N SER A 97 22.05 0.68 17.58
CA SER A 97 23.07 1.71 17.81
C SER A 97 22.46 3.09 17.50
N PHE A 98 22.77 4.06 18.36
CA PHE A 98 22.30 5.43 18.14
C PHE A 98 23.28 6.20 17.27
N SER A 99 22.78 6.81 16.20
CA SER A 99 23.55 7.69 15.32
C SER A 99 22.73 8.93 15.00
N LEU A 100 23.20 10.09 15.47
CA LEU A 100 22.57 11.37 15.14
C LEU A 100 22.56 11.62 13.64
N ALA A 101 23.64 11.23 12.95
CA ALA A 101 23.72 11.31 11.49
C ALA A 101 22.61 10.49 10.83
N ALA A 102 22.38 9.23 11.23
CA ALA A 102 21.33 8.38 10.69
C ALA A 102 19.92 8.89 11.02
N VAL A 103 19.72 9.45 12.22
CA VAL A 103 18.44 10.10 12.58
C VAL A 103 18.13 11.25 11.61
N ILE A 104 19.12 12.08 11.28
CA ILE A 104 18.93 13.23 10.39
C ILE A 104 18.81 12.77 8.92
N SER A 105 19.70 11.89 8.45
CA SER A 105 19.79 11.53 7.03
C SER A 105 18.77 10.48 6.59
N ILE A 106 18.28 9.63 7.49
CA ILE A 106 17.36 8.54 7.18
C ILE A 106 16.07 8.68 8.00
N GLY A 107 16.18 8.89 9.31
CA GLY A 107 15.04 8.94 10.22
C GLY A 107 14.03 10.03 9.88
N ILE A 108 14.49 11.28 9.71
CA ILE A 108 13.63 12.41 9.35
C ILE A 108 12.96 12.21 7.98
N PRO A 109 13.68 11.88 6.89
CA PRO A 109 13.05 11.61 5.60
C PRO A 109 12.01 10.48 5.65
N LEU A 110 12.34 9.33 6.25
CA LEU A 110 11.41 8.21 6.36
C LEU A 110 10.18 8.56 7.20
N PHE A 111 10.36 9.33 8.29
CA PHE A 111 9.24 9.84 9.07
C PHE A 111 8.32 10.71 8.22
N ILE A 112 8.86 11.67 7.46
CA ILE A 112 8.06 12.54 6.60
C ILE A 112 7.29 11.71 5.55
N VAL A 113 7.98 10.78 4.89
CA VAL A 113 7.38 9.89 3.88
C VAL A 113 6.27 9.03 4.49
N ALA A 114 6.52 8.38 5.63
CA ALA A 114 5.53 7.58 6.34
C ALA A 114 4.32 8.40 6.79
N MET A 115 4.57 9.62 7.29
CA MET A 115 3.50 10.50 7.71
C MET A 115 2.65 10.93 6.51
N ALA A 116 3.26 11.36 5.41
CA ALA A 116 2.55 11.87 4.24
C ALA A 116 1.82 10.76 3.46
N SER A 117 2.44 9.59 3.27
CA SER A 117 1.91 8.54 2.40
C SER A 117 0.99 7.55 3.10
N GLN A 118 1.17 7.31 4.40
CA GLN A 118 0.48 6.23 5.11
C GLN A 118 -0.39 6.78 6.25
N ASN A 119 0.21 7.51 7.19
CA ASN A 119 -0.54 7.94 8.38
C ASN A 119 -1.57 9.04 8.05
N LEU A 120 -1.23 10.04 7.23
CA LEU A 120 -2.19 11.07 6.83
C LEU A 120 -3.40 10.47 6.08
N PRO A 121 -3.17 9.68 5.01
CA PRO A 121 -4.28 9.12 4.25
C PRO A 121 -5.06 8.08 5.06
N GLY A 122 -4.41 7.30 5.91
CA GLY A 122 -5.08 6.38 6.83
C GLY A 122 -6.05 7.09 7.77
N MET A 123 -5.66 8.23 8.36
CA MET A 123 -6.58 9.06 9.15
C MET A 123 -7.73 9.64 8.33
N ALA A 124 -7.43 10.12 7.11
CA ALA A 124 -8.44 10.68 6.23
C ALA A 124 -9.50 9.63 5.84
N VAL A 125 -9.07 8.40 5.57
CA VAL A 125 -9.94 7.26 5.27
C VAL A 125 -10.86 6.92 6.46
N LEU A 126 -10.32 6.89 7.69
CA LEU A 126 -11.13 6.66 8.88
C LEU A 126 -12.20 7.74 9.06
N ARG A 127 -11.83 9.02 8.90
CA ARG A 127 -12.78 10.14 8.97
C ARG A 127 -13.83 10.09 7.86
N ALA A 128 -13.44 9.77 6.63
CA ALA A 128 -14.36 9.61 5.50
C ALA A 128 -15.38 8.47 5.72
N ASN A 129 -15.02 7.46 6.51
CA ASN A 129 -15.91 6.36 6.90
C ASN A 129 -16.67 6.60 8.22
N GLY A 130 -16.64 7.84 8.75
CA GLY A 130 -17.39 8.23 9.94
C GLY A 130 -16.71 7.91 11.28
N TYR A 131 -15.43 7.53 11.27
CA TYR A 131 -14.65 7.31 12.50
C TYR A 131 -13.84 8.55 12.85
N ASP A 132 -14.34 9.35 13.79
CA ASP A 132 -13.61 10.49 14.34
C ASP A 132 -12.72 10.06 15.51
N VAL A 133 -11.53 9.59 15.18
CA VAL A 133 -10.52 9.14 16.15
C VAL A 133 -9.39 10.15 16.27
N PRO A 134 -8.87 10.43 17.48
CA PRO A 134 -7.73 11.32 17.65
C PRO A 134 -6.47 10.69 17.05
N ALA A 135 -5.67 11.49 16.32
CA ALA A 135 -4.45 10.98 15.68
C ALA A 135 -3.36 10.58 16.69
N SER A 136 -3.25 11.28 17.82
CA SER A 136 -2.13 11.10 18.74
C SER A 136 -2.03 9.69 19.32
N PRO A 137 -3.11 9.06 19.85
CA PRO A 137 -3.01 7.69 20.35
C PRO A 137 -2.58 6.69 19.28
N LEU A 138 -3.14 6.78 18.07
CA LEU A 138 -2.82 5.88 16.97
C LEU A 138 -1.33 5.97 16.58
N LEU A 139 -0.82 7.20 16.40
CA LEU A 139 0.58 7.46 16.07
C LEU A 139 1.53 7.05 17.19
N THR A 140 1.14 7.26 18.45
CA THR A 140 1.96 6.86 19.60
C THR A 140 2.02 5.34 19.71
N THR A 141 0.91 4.63 19.53
CA THR A 141 0.90 3.16 19.55
C THR A 141 1.76 2.59 18.43
N THR A 142 1.59 3.02 17.18
CA THR A 142 2.40 2.52 16.07
C THR A 142 3.88 2.88 16.22
N GLY A 143 4.21 4.07 16.72
CA GLY A 143 5.58 4.48 17.03
C GLY A 143 6.23 3.64 18.14
N LEU A 144 5.54 3.39 19.25
CA LEU A 144 6.04 2.54 20.33
C LEU A 144 6.25 1.10 19.84
N THR A 145 5.30 0.54 19.10
CA THR A 145 5.45 -0.81 18.52
C THR A 145 6.64 -0.86 17.55
N SER A 146 6.86 0.21 16.77
CA SER A 146 8.04 0.31 15.89
C SER A 146 9.34 0.26 16.68
N ILE A 147 9.45 0.98 17.79
CA ILE A 147 10.64 0.97 18.66
C ILE A 147 10.86 -0.41 19.26
N LEU A 148 9.78 -1.05 19.74
CA LEU A 148 9.85 -2.39 20.33
C LEU A 148 10.29 -3.46 19.33
N LEU A 149 9.87 -3.33 18.07
CA LEU A 149 10.20 -4.28 17.02
C LEU A 149 11.46 -3.93 16.21
N ALA A 150 12.03 -2.73 16.39
CA ALA A 150 13.22 -2.30 15.68
C ALA A 150 14.42 -3.26 15.85
N PRO A 151 14.70 -3.82 17.06
CA PRO A 151 15.76 -4.83 17.21
C PRO A 151 15.52 -6.11 16.42
N PHE A 152 14.29 -6.38 15.97
CA PHE A 152 13.93 -7.56 15.17
C PHE A 152 13.81 -7.23 13.68
N GLY A 153 14.38 -6.11 13.22
CA GLY A 153 14.39 -5.72 11.81
C GLY A 153 13.16 -4.93 11.34
N SER A 154 12.28 -4.50 12.25
CA SER A 154 11.15 -3.63 11.85
C SER A 154 11.63 -2.23 11.47
N HIS A 155 11.39 -1.84 10.21
CA HIS A 155 11.72 -0.51 9.68
C HIS A 155 10.66 0.56 9.98
N GLY A 156 9.55 0.19 10.61
CA GLY A 156 8.47 1.11 11.00
C GLY A 156 7.09 0.49 10.82
N ILE A 157 6.19 0.84 11.74
CA ILE A 157 4.77 0.49 11.70
C ILE A 157 3.98 1.77 11.50
N HIS A 158 3.09 1.73 10.51
CA HIS A 158 2.28 2.87 10.10
C HIS A 158 0.84 2.40 9.83
N MET A 159 -0.08 3.34 9.70
CA MET A 159 -1.44 3.02 9.26
C MET A 159 -1.43 2.63 7.78
N ALA A 160 -1.92 1.44 7.46
CA ALA A 160 -2.05 0.98 6.09
C ALA A 160 -3.29 1.63 5.45
N ALA A 161 -3.13 2.77 4.77
CA ALA A 161 -4.26 3.55 4.26
C ALA A 161 -5.20 2.75 3.33
N ILE A 162 -4.63 1.90 2.46
CA ILE A 162 -5.38 1.05 1.53
C ILE A 162 -6.18 -0.01 2.29
N SER A 163 -5.51 -0.77 3.17
CA SER A 163 -6.16 -1.80 3.97
C SER A 163 -7.21 -1.20 4.92
N ALA A 164 -6.96 0.00 5.44
CA ALA A 164 -7.92 0.75 6.25
C ALA A 164 -9.17 1.10 5.44
N ALA A 165 -9.05 1.49 4.17
CA ALA A 165 -10.21 1.80 3.33
C ALA A 165 -11.11 0.58 3.12
N ILE A 166 -10.49 -0.59 2.91
CA ILE A 166 -11.19 -1.86 2.76
C ILE A 166 -11.85 -2.28 4.09
N CYS A 167 -11.13 -2.18 5.21
CA CYS A 167 -11.64 -2.62 6.51
C CYS A 167 -12.68 -1.67 7.11
N ALA A 168 -12.64 -0.38 6.77
CA ALA A 168 -13.56 0.63 7.29
C ALA A 168 -14.83 0.80 6.42
N GLY A 169 -14.81 0.30 5.17
CA GLY A 169 -15.90 0.40 4.21
C GLY A 169 -17.13 -0.46 4.56
N PRO A 170 -18.30 -0.16 3.97
CA PRO A 170 -19.55 -0.89 4.21
C PRO A 170 -19.50 -2.37 3.83
N GLU A 171 -18.57 -2.77 2.97
CA GLU A 171 -18.36 -4.15 2.56
C GLU A 171 -17.82 -5.04 3.69
N ALA A 172 -17.18 -4.44 4.70
CA ALA A 172 -16.63 -5.17 5.84
C ALA A 172 -17.73 -5.68 6.78
N HIS A 173 -18.72 -4.83 7.08
CA HIS A 173 -19.88 -5.15 7.90
C HIS A 173 -20.92 -4.01 7.76
N GLU A 174 -22.22 -4.34 7.77
CA GLU A 174 -23.31 -3.36 7.71
C GLU A 174 -23.24 -2.37 8.89
N ASP A 175 -23.23 -2.90 10.12
CA ASP A 175 -22.99 -2.12 11.35
C ASP A 175 -21.55 -1.55 11.40
N PRO A 176 -21.38 -0.21 11.36
CA PRO A 176 -20.08 0.44 11.47
C PRO A 176 -19.31 0.06 12.74
N LYS A 177 -20.00 -0.19 13.86
CA LYS A 177 -19.34 -0.53 15.14
C LYS A 177 -18.69 -1.91 15.13
N LYS A 178 -18.97 -2.75 14.12
CA LYS A 178 -18.44 -4.11 14.01
C LYS A 178 -17.39 -4.27 12.90
N ARG A 179 -17.12 -3.23 12.11
CA ARG A 179 -16.16 -3.29 10.99
C ARG A 179 -14.72 -3.55 11.43
N TYR A 180 -14.37 -3.27 12.68
CA TYR A 180 -13.05 -3.58 13.25
C TYR A 180 -12.69 -5.08 13.16
N THR A 181 -13.69 -5.97 13.07
CA THR A 181 -13.46 -7.41 12.89
C THR A 181 -12.71 -7.72 11.59
N ALA A 182 -12.96 -6.95 10.52
CA ALA A 182 -12.20 -7.08 9.28
C ALA A 182 -10.73 -6.72 9.48
N ALA A 183 -10.44 -5.68 10.27
CA ALA A 183 -9.06 -5.29 10.60
C ALA A 183 -8.36 -6.35 11.46
N ILE A 184 -9.07 -6.99 12.41
CA ILE A 184 -8.52 -8.10 13.21
C ILE A 184 -8.12 -9.26 12.31
N TRP A 185 -9.03 -9.73 11.45
CA TRP A 185 -8.75 -10.85 10.54
C TRP A 185 -7.65 -10.50 9.54
N CYS A 186 -7.64 -9.27 9.02
CA CYS A 186 -6.55 -8.76 8.19
C CYS A 186 -5.21 -8.87 8.93
N GLY A 187 -5.14 -8.43 10.19
CA GLY A 187 -3.95 -8.56 11.03
C GLY A 187 -3.53 -10.01 11.29
N VAL A 188 -4.49 -10.91 11.55
CA VAL A 188 -4.23 -12.35 11.74
C VAL A 188 -3.62 -12.95 10.47
N PHE A 189 -4.23 -12.71 9.31
CA PHE A 189 -3.72 -13.23 8.04
C PHE A 189 -2.37 -12.62 7.65
N TYR A 190 -2.15 -11.33 7.93
CA TYR A 190 -0.84 -10.70 7.76
C TYR A 190 0.20 -11.26 8.73
N GLY A 191 -0.18 -11.60 9.96
CA GLY A 191 0.71 -12.27 10.91
C GLY A 191 1.12 -13.66 10.41
N ILE A 192 0.16 -14.46 9.93
CA ILE A 192 0.43 -15.76 9.31
C ILE A 192 1.35 -15.58 8.10
N ALA A 193 1.02 -14.66 7.18
CA ALA A 193 1.85 -14.37 6.02
C ALA A 193 3.27 -13.90 6.42
N GLY A 194 3.38 -13.08 7.47
CA GLY A 194 4.65 -12.59 8.00
C GLY A 194 5.54 -13.70 8.57
N ILE A 195 4.95 -14.71 9.21
CA ILE A 195 5.68 -15.93 9.63
C ILE A 195 6.30 -16.64 8.42
N PHE A 196 5.65 -16.59 7.26
CA PHE A 196 6.19 -17.15 6.01
C PHE A 196 6.88 -16.09 5.14
N GLY A 197 7.34 -14.97 5.71
CA GLY A 197 7.91 -13.85 4.95
C GLY A 197 9.05 -14.24 4.01
N ALA A 198 9.99 -15.07 4.47
CA ALA A 198 11.08 -15.61 3.65
C ALA A 198 10.55 -16.49 2.51
N THR A 199 9.59 -17.36 2.80
CA THR A 199 8.93 -18.20 1.79
C THR A 199 8.19 -17.36 0.76
N LEU A 200 7.47 -16.31 1.18
CA LEU A 200 6.76 -15.41 0.28
C LEU A 200 7.75 -14.63 -0.60
N ALA A 201 8.87 -14.16 -0.05
CA ALA A 201 9.92 -13.51 -0.82
C ALA A 201 10.51 -14.46 -1.89
N ALA A 202 10.80 -15.71 -1.53
CA ALA A 202 11.25 -16.74 -2.46
C ALA A 202 10.18 -17.06 -3.53
N LEU A 203 8.90 -17.11 -3.13
CA LEU A 203 7.78 -17.31 -4.06
C LEU A 203 7.69 -16.15 -5.07
N PHE A 204 7.79 -14.90 -4.63
CA PHE A 204 7.82 -13.76 -5.54
C PHE A 204 9.06 -13.77 -6.44
N ALA A 205 10.23 -14.18 -5.93
CA ALA A 205 11.44 -14.33 -6.73
C ALA A 205 11.32 -15.43 -7.81
N ALA A 206 10.44 -16.42 -7.60
CA ALA A 206 10.14 -17.46 -8.58
C ALA A 206 9.23 -17.00 -9.73
N LEU A 207 8.54 -15.87 -9.58
CA LEU A 207 7.62 -15.33 -10.59
C LEU A 207 8.37 -14.39 -11.54
N PRO A 208 8.00 -14.33 -12.84
CA PRO A 208 8.57 -13.36 -13.74
C PRO A 208 8.20 -11.94 -13.30
N LYS A 209 9.16 -11.01 -13.40
CA LYS A 209 8.98 -9.60 -12.99
C LYS A 209 7.72 -8.97 -13.58
N ALA A 210 7.41 -9.25 -14.85
CA ALA A 210 6.21 -8.76 -15.52
C ALA A 210 4.90 -9.15 -14.80
N LEU A 211 4.81 -10.38 -14.25
CA LEU A 211 3.65 -10.84 -13.48
C LEU A 211 3.51 -10.05 -12.17
N ILE A 212 4.61 -9.88 -11.44
CA ILE A 212 4.63 -9.18 -10.15
C ILE A 212 4.20 -7.73 -10.31
N LEU A 213 4.78 -7.02 -11.30
CA LEU A 213 4.42 -5.64 -11.60
C LEU A 213 2.96 -5.52 -12.03
N SER A 214 2.48 -6.45 -12.86
CA SER A 214 1.10 -6.45 -13.34
C SER A 214 0.10 -6.68 -12.22
N ILE A 215 0.34 -7.66 -11.33
CA ILE A 215 -0.58 -7.94 -10.23
C ILE A 215 -0.58 -6.79 -9.21
N ALA A 216 0.58 -6.21 -8.93
CA ALA A 216 0.69 -5.03 -8.07
C ALA A 216 -0.13 -3.87 -8.63
N ALA A 217 0.04 -3.53 -9.91
CA ALA A 217 -0.71 -2.48 -10.56
C ALA A 217 -2.23 -2.75 -10.58
N LEU A 218 -2.66 -3.95 -11.00
CA LEU A 218 -4.08 -4.32 -11.05
C LEU A 218 -4.74 -4.26 -9.68
N ALA A 219 -4.03 -4.66 -8.61
CA ALA A 219 -4.52 -4.57 -7.24
C ALA A 219 -4.73 -3.12 -6.77
N LEU A 220 -3.95 -2.17 -7.32
CA LEU A 220 -4.03 -0.76 -6.96
C LEU A 220 -5.07 0.04 -7.76
N PHE A 221 -5.65 -0.51 -8.83
CA PHE A 221 -6.58 0.23 -9.71
C PHE A 221 -7.76 0.86 -8.97
N ALA A 222 -8.39 0.11 -8.05
CA ALA A 222 -9.52 0.64 -7.28
C ALA A 222 -9.11 1.84 -6.41
N SER A 223 -7.95 1.75 -5.75
CA SER A 223 -7.41 2.82 -4.91
C SER A 223 -6.99 4.05 -5.72
N ILE A 224 -6.39 3.84 -6.90
CA ILE A 224 -6.06 4.93 -7.84
C ILE A 224 -7.34 5.66 -8.28
N ILE A 225 -8.37 4.91 -8.70
CA ILE A 225 -9.66 5.48 -9.13
C ILE A 225 -10.31 6.29 -7.99
N GLY A 226 -10.38 5.72 -6.79
CA GLY A 226 -10.95 6.40 -5.62
C GLY A 226 -10.17 7.66 -5.24
N GLY A 227 -8.83 7.58 -5.25
CA GLY A 227 -7.96 8.72 -4.99
C GLY A 227 -8.14 9.84 -6.01
N LEU A 228 -8.19 9.53 -7.31
CA LEU A 228 -8.42 10.51 -8.38
C LEU A 228 -9.82 11.13 -8.29
N THR A 229 -10.84 10.33 -7.98
CA THR A 229 -12.22 10.81 -7.82
C THR A 229 -12.31 11.80 -6.66
N GLN A 230 -11.70 11.46 -5.51
CA GLN A 230 -11.65 12.34 -4.34
C GLN A 230 -10.77 13.57 -4.57
N ALA A 231 -9.66 13.45 -5.30
CA ALA A 231 -8.80 14.57 -5.63
C ALA A 231 -9.52 15.64 -6.47
N MET A 232 -10.45 15.21 -7.33
CA MET A 232 -11.17 16.09 -8.25
C MET A 232 -12.56 16.53 -7.73
N SER A 233 -12.91 16.17 -6.49
CA SER A 233 -14.27 16.37 -5.96
C SER A 233 -14.61 17.84 -5.71
N GLU A 234 -13.66 18.66 -5.23
CA GLU A 234 -13.87 20.07 -4.91
C GLU A 234 -13.41 20.98 -6.05
N PRO A 235 -14.31 21.66 -6.80
CA PRO A 235 -13.94 22.49 -7.94
C PRO A 235 -12.88 23.55 -7.65
N LYS A 236 -12.89 24.17 -6.46
CA LYS A 236 -11.93 25.22 -6.08
C LYS A 236 -10.52 24.70 -5.83
N GLU A 237 -10.37 23.39 -5.58
CA GLU A 237 -9.09 22.76 -5.21
C GLU A 237 -8.47 21.94 -6.35
N ARG A 238 -9.18 21.77 -7.48
CA ARG A 238 -8.78 20.87 -8.58
C ARG A 238 -7.40 21.15 -9.15
N GLU A 239 -7.05 22.42 -9.37
CA GLU A 239 -5.74 22.77 -9.92
C GLU A 239 -4.62 22.39 -8.95
N ALA A 240 -4.75 22.74 -7.68
CA ALA A 240 -3.78 22.39 -6.65
C ALA A 240 -3.68 20.86 -6.47
N ALA A 241 -4.81 20.15 -6.50
CA ALA A 241 -4.85 18.69 -6.46
C ALA A 241 -4.15 18.08 -7.69
N LEU A 242 -4.43 18.58 -8.90
CA LEU A 242 -3.80 18.11 -10.13
C LEU A 242 -2.28 18.34 -10.11
N THR A 243 -1.81 19.53 -9.71
CA THR A 243 -0.37 19.80 -9.57
C THR A 243 0.27 18.84 -8.57
N THR A 244 -0.39 18.61 -7.42
CA THR A 244 0.10 17.65 -6.41
C THR A 244 0.20 16.24 -6.98
N PHE A 245 -0.81 15.78 -7.72
CA PHE A 245 -0.81 14.49 -8.39
C PHE A 245 0.35 14.38 -9.38
N LEU A 246 0.51 15.36 -10.28
CA LEU A 246 1.55 15.36 -11.32
C LEU A 246 2.96 15.34 -10.72
N VAL A 247 3.23 16.20 -9.74
CA VAL A 247 4.53 16.23 -9.06
C VAL A 247 4.81 14.89 -8.39
N THR A 248 3.83 14.33 -7.68
CA THR A 248 4.00 13.06 -6.97
C THR A 248 4.20 11.88 -7.94
N ALA A 249 3.39 11.81 -9.00
CA ALA A 249 3.45 10.75 -10.00
C ALA A 249 4.74 10.78 -10.83
N SER A 250 5.29 11.98 -11.08
CA SER A 250 6.52 12.16 -11.87
C SER A 250 7.74 11.48 -11.26
N GLY A 251 7.78 11.31 -9.94
CA GLY A 251 8.97 10.83 -9.24
C GLY A 251 10.18 11.74 -9.36
N MET A 252 10.01 13.00 -9.78
CA MET A 252 11.11 13.96 -9.96
C MET A 252 11.79 14.30 -8.63
N THR A 253 13.11 14.40 -8.67
CA THR A 253 13.95 14.92 -7.59
C THR A 253 14.50 16.28 -8.00
N LEU A 254 14.08 17.35 -7.32
CA LEU A 254 14.44 18.74 -7.65
C LEU A 254 15.89 19.12 -7.31
N PHE A 255 16.51 18.41 -6.38
CA PHE A 255 17.87 18.69 -5.88
C PHE A 255 18.73 17.43 -5.88
N SER A 256 18.89 16.83 -7.07
CA SER A 256 19.88 15.76 -7.29
C SER A 256 21.28 16.33 -7.48
#